data_AF-A0AAU3UTN3-F1
#
_entry.id   AF-A0AAU3UTN3-F1
#
_cell.length_a   1.000
_cell.length_b   1.000
_cell.length_c   1.000
_cell.angle_alpha   90.00
_cell.angle_beta   90.00
_cell.angle_gamma   90.00
#
_symmetry.space_group_name_H-M   'P 1'
#
loop_
_entity.id
_entity.type
_entity.pdbx_description
1 polymer ?
#
loop_
_entity_poly.entity_id
_entity_poly.type
_entity_poly.pdbx_seq_one_letter_code
_entity_poly.pdbx_strand_id
1 'polypeptide(L)' 'MAARGELEQQLGGPLPALDLLSEQETADLLTVFQQAQRTETAAMVEAVDKTVGALPWPLSTAAKKIMFGNKLG' A
#
# COMPACT_ATOMS: atom_id res chain seq x y z
N MET A 1 -19.50 -6.93 -3.12
CA MET A 1 -19.10 -6.47 -1.77
C MET A 1 -19.42 -4.98 -1.69
N ALA A 2 -19.86 -4.46 -0.55
CA ALA A 2 -20.13 -3.03 -0.38
C ALA A 2 -18.81 -2.26 -0.20
N ALA A 3 -18.71 -1.04 -0.74
CA ALA A 3 -17.53 -0.20 -0.66
C ALA A 3 -17.07 0.02 0.78
N ARG A 4 -18.03 0.10 1.72
CA ARG A 4 -17.74 0.19 3.16
C ARG A 4 -16.95 -1.00 3.68
N GLY A 5 -17.41 -2.23 3.40
CA GLY A 5 -16.73 -3.43 3.91
C GLY A 5 -15.33 -3.59 3.33
N GLU A 6 -15.12 -3.19 2.08
CA GLU A 6 -13.79 -3.20 1.45
C GLU A 6 -12.87 -2.15 2.10
N LEU A 7 -13.37 -0.95 2.33
CA LEU A 7 -12.61 0.11 3.00
C LEU A 7 -12.26 -0.25 4.44
N GLU A 8 -13.20 -0.81 5.22
CA GLU A 8 -12.96 -1.30 6.59
C GLU A 8 -11.89 -2.38 6.61
N GLN A 9 -11.92 -3.33 5.67
CA GLN A 9 -10.88 -4.35 5.57
C GLN A 9 -9.50 -3.74 5.31
N GLN A 10 -9.41 -2.73 4.45
CA GLN A 10 -8.14 -2.06 4.14
C GLN A 10 -7.62 -1.18 5.30
N LEU A 11 -8.52 -0.64 6.12
CA LEU A 11 -8.19 0.19 7.28
C LEU A 11 -7.97 -0.62 8.58
N GLY A 12 -8.12 -1.95 8.52
CA GLY A 12 -7.84 -2.84 9.65
C GLY A 12 -9.03 -3.10 10.58
N GLY A 13 -10.26 -2.80 10.15
CA GLY A 13 -11.48 -3.14 10.86
C GLY A 13 -12.61 -2.11 10.70
N PRO A 14 -13.73 -2.32 11.41
CA PRO A 14 -14.87 -1.44 11.36
C PRO A 14 -14.54 -0.01 11.80
N LEU A 15 -15.06 0.97 11.08
CA LEU A 15 -14.82 2.39 11.34
C LEU A 15 -16.16 3.14 11.43
N PRO A 16 -16.57 3.56 12.64
CA PRO A 16 -17.86 4.24 12.85
C PRO A 16 -18.02 5.53 12.04
N ALA A 17 -16.93 6.17 11.64
CA ALA A 17 -16.96 7.35 10.79
C ALA A 17 -17.56 7.07 9.40
N LEU A 18 -17.50 5.83 8.92
CA LEU A 18 -18.07 5.43 7.63
C LEU A 18 -19.59 5.28 7.68
N ASP A 19 -20.19 5.16 8.87
CA ASP A 19 -21.65 5.10 9.04
C ASP A 19 -22.33 6.44 8.73
N LEU A 20 -21.55 7.53 8.69
CA LEU A 20 -22.03 8.87 8.33
C LEU A 20 -21.97 9.12 6.82
N LEU A 21 -21.37 8.23 6.05
CA LEU A 21 -21.18 8.37 4.60
C LEU A 21 -22.22 7.53 3.87
N SER A 22 -22.69 8.04 2.74
CA SER A 22 -23.40 7.24 1.76
C SER A 22 -22.46 6.20 1.13
N GLU A 23 -23.05 5.19 0.49
CA GLU A 23 -22.29 4.17 -0.23
C GLU A 23 -21.44 4.80 -1.37
N GLN A 24 -21.96 5.85 -2.02
CA GLN A 24 -21.24 6.56 -3.07
C GLN A 24 -20.03 7.31 -2.51
N GLU A 25 -20.21 8.07 -1.43
CA GLU A 25 -19.09 8.78 -0.77
C GLU A 25 -18.03 7.81 -0.27
N THR A 26 -18.46 6.64 0.21
CA THR A 26 -17.56 5.57 0.65
C THR A 26 -16.79 4.97 -0.51
N ALA A 27 -17.42 4.78 -1.68
CA ALA A 27 -16.76 4.31 -2.89
C ALA A 27 -15.73 5.32 -3.43
N ASP A 28 -16.06 6.62 -3.36
CA ASP A 28 -15.15 7.68 -3.74
C ASP A 28 -13.94 7.72 -2.79
N LEU A 29 -14.17 7.61 -1.47
CA LEU A 29 -13.10 7.57 -0.47
C LEU A 29 -12.21 6.33 -0.63
N LEU A 30 -12.81 5.17 -0.91
CA LEU A 30 -12.09 3.94 -1.21
C LEU A 30 -11.17 4.11 -2.43
N THR A 31 -11.65 4.78 -3.48
CA THR A 31 -10.84 5.06 -4.67
C THR A 31 -9.63 5.92 -4.34
N VAL A 32 -9.84 7.00 -3.58
CA VAL A 32 -8.74 7.89 -3.12
C VAL A 32 -7.74 7.13 -2.26
N PHE A 33 -8.23 6.31 -1.32
CA PHE A 33 -7.40 5.50 -0.44
C PHE A 33 -6.52 4.51 -1.23
N GLN A 34 -7.11 3.77 -2.16
CA GLN A 34 -6.37 2.83 -3.00
C GLN A 34 -5.31 3.53 -3.86
N GLN A 35 -5.60 4.73 -4.37
CA GLN A 35 -4.64 5.52 -5.13
C GLN A 35 -3.48 6.03 -4.25
N ALA A 36 -3.77 6.44 -3.01
CA ALA A 36 -2.75 6.82 -2.05
C ALA A 36 -1.84 5.64 -1.70
N GLN A 37 -2.40 4.45 -1.42
CA GLN A 37 -1.65 3.24 -1.11
C GLN A 37 -0.70 2.83 -2.26
N ARG A 38 -1.16 2.92 -3.51
CA ARG A 38 -0.31 2.63 -4.69
C ARG A 38 0.85 3.62 -4.80
N THR A 39 0.58 4.90 -4.57
CA THR A 39 1.61 5.96 -4.60
C THR A 39 2.65 5.74 -3.50
N GLU A 40 2.21 5.45 -2.28
CA GLU A 40 3.10 5.20 -1.15
C GLU A 40 3.95 3.94 -1.37
N THR A 41 3.35 2.87 -1.89
CA THR A 41 4.07 1.64 -2.24
C THR A 41 5.14 1.92 -3.29
N ALA A 42 4.81 2.69 -4.34
CA ALA A 42 5.77 3.06 -5.37
C ALA A 42 6.94 3.90 -4.82
N ALA A 43 6.63 4.88 -3.96
CA ALA A 43 7.65 5.70 -3.30
C ALA A 43 8.56 4.87 -2.38
N MET A 44 7.98 3.91 -1.65
CA MET A 44 8.73 2.98 -0.82
C MET A 44 9.66 2.09 -1.67
N VAL A 45 9.16 1.53 -2.78
CA VAL A 45 9.97 0.73 -3.71
C VAL A 45 11.14 1.54 -4.24
N GLU A 46 10.91 2.79 -4.66
CA GLU A 46 11.94 3.67 -5.17
C GLU A 46 13.01 3.99 -4.11
N ALA A 47 12.59 4.24 -2.86
CA ALA A 47 13.51 4.48 -1.75
C ALA A 47 14.38 3.24 -1.47
N VAL A 48 13.78 2.04 -1.51
CA VAL A 48 14.52 0.78 -1.37
C VAL A 48 15.51 0.61 -2.51
N ASP A 49 15.10 0.85 -3.75
CA ASP A 49 15.97 0.71 -4.92
C ASP A 49 17.15 1.67 -4.89
N LYS A 50 16.96 2.92 -4.44
CA LYS A 50 18.08 3.85 -4.22
C LYS A 50 19.06 3.35 -3.16
N THR A 51 18.54 2.79 -2.07
CA THR A 51 19.37 2.34 -0.94
C THR A 51 20.13 1.05 -1.27
N VAL A 52 19.48 0.11 -1.94
CA VAL A 52 20.05 -1.18 -2.34
C VAL A 52 20.93 -1.04 -3.58
N GLY A 53 20.61 -0.12 -4.50
CA GLY A 53 21.41 0.17 -5.69
C GLY A 53 22.79 0.75 -5.39
N ALA A 54 23.02 1.25 -4.17
CA ALA A 54 24.34 1.67 -3.70
C ALA A 54 25.26 0.49 -3.36
N LEU A 55 24.75 -0.76 -3.30
CA LEU A 55 25.54 -1.96 -3.01
C LEU A 55 26.11 -2.57 -4.31
N PRO A 56 27.37 -3.04 -4.29
CA PRO A 56 27.95 -3.77 -5.42
C PRO A 56 27.24 -5.11 -5.64
N TRP A 57 27.13 -5.49 -6.91
CA TRP A 57 26.58 -6.78 -7.31
C TRP A 57 27.46 -7.93 -6.77
N PRO A 58 26.91 -9.06 -6.26
CA PRO A 58 25.50 -9.49 -6.26
C PRO A 58 24.72 -9.21 -4.95
N LEU A 59 25.33 -8.49 -4.00
CA LEU A 59 24.76 -8.30 -2.66
C LEU A 59 23.46 -7.50 -2.67
N SER A 60 23.30 -6.57 -3.62
CA SER A 60 22.08 -5.78 -3.81
C SER A 60 20.84 -6.67 -3.99
N THR A 61 20.91 -7.70 -4.82
CA THR A 61 19.78 -8.62 -5.09
C THR A 61 19.44 -9.48 -3.87
N ALA A 62 20.46 -10.03 -3.18
CA ALA A 62 20.26 -10.84 -1.99
C ALA A 62 19.70 -10.01 -0.82
N ALA A 63 20.21 -8.80 -0.62
CA ALA A 63 19.76 -7.88 0.43
C ALA A 63 18.30 -7.45 0.22
N LYS A 64 17.89 -7.13 -1.03
CA LYS A 64 16.49 -6.80 -1.33
C LYS A 64 15.55 -7.96 -0.99
N LYS A 65 15.94 -9.19 -1.34
CA LYS A 65 15.14 -10.40 -1.08
C LYS A 65 15.04 -10.73 0.42
N ILE A 66 16.11 -10.55 1.18
CA ILE A 66 16.13 -10.81 2.63
C ILE A 66 15.33 -9.75 3.40
N MET A 67 15.50 -8.46 3.06
CA MET A 67 14.85 -7.37 3.79
C MET A 67 13.37 -7.18 3.43
N PHE A 68 12.98 -7.46 2.19
CA PHE A 68 11.64 -7.10 1.69
C PHE A 68 10.85 -8.28 1.09
N GLY A 69 11.43 -9.47 0.96
CA GLY A 69 10.75 -10.66 0.43
C GLY A 69 10.13 -10.42 -0.95
N ASN A 70 8.91 -10.94 -1.16
CA ASN A 70 8.11 -10.70 -2.37
C ASN A 70 7.21 -9.45 -2.27
N LYS A 71 7.41 -8.56 -1.28
CA LYS A 71 6.54 -7.37 -1.14
C LYS A 71 6.85 -6.26 -2.15
N LEU A 72 7.95 -6.39 -2.90
CA LEU A 72 8.41 -5.43 -3.90
C LEU A 72 8.34 -5.97 -5.34
N GLY A 73 7.71 -7.13 -5.56
CA GLY A 73 7.59 -7.80 -6.86
C GLY A 73 6.73 -9.05 -6.78
#